data_AF-K9ZZ45-F1
#
_entry.id   AF-K9ZZ45-F1
#
_cell.length_a   1.000
_cell.length_b   1.000
_cell.length_c   1.000
_cell.angle_alpha   90.00
_cell.angle_beta   90.00
_cell.angle_gamma   90.00
#
_symmetry.space_group_name_H-M   'P 1'
#
loop_
_entity.id
_entity.type
_entity.pdbx_description
1 polymer ?
#
loop_
_entity_poly.entity_id
_entity_poly.type
_entity_poly.pdbx_seq_one_letter_code
_entity_poly.pdbx_strand_id
1 'polypeptide(L)'
;MWLEELCNDTYELMKSLLSASPRDERRIHDVLQDLCVQLTGRNSTACEQQYLQSGGLVEFDVLLHGYLHERRDLFRPAEQQSITPPEGVVRQVGRQLKPVMLGSALGEDQVANF
;
A
#
# COMPACT_ATOMS: atom_id res chain seq x y z
N MET A 1 11.55 -3.76 1.41
CA MET A 1 11.33 -2.94 2.62
C MET A 1 10.05 -2.12 2.54
N TRP A 2 9.81 -1.28 1.52
CA TRP A 2 8.60 -0.44 1.47
C TRP A 2 7.25 -1.17 1.60
N LEU A 3 7.08 -2.35 0.96
CA LEU A 3 5.83 -3.11 1.02
C LEU A 3 5.54 -3.66 2.43
N GLU A 4 6.57 -4.13 3.11
CA GLU A 4 6.44 -4.69 4.46
C GLU A 4 6.10 -3.60 5.48
N GLU A 5 6.76 -2.44 5.38
CA GLU A 5 6.44 -1.25 6.18
C GLU A 5 5.01 -0.76 5.93
N LEU A 6 4.59 -0.64 4.65
CA LEU A 6 3.22 -0.25 4.29
C LEU A 6 2.18 -1.18 4.90
N CYS A 7 2.36 -2.50 4.77
CA CYS A 7 1.44 -3.47 5.32
C CYS A 7 1.37 -3.39 6.85
N ASN A 8 2.52 -3.27 7.52
CA ASN A 8 2.59 -3.22 8.97
C ASN A 8 1.96 -1.93 9.54
N ASP A 9 2.28 -0.78 8.96
CA ASP A 9 1.74 0.52 9.39
C ASP A 9 0.22 0.57 9.18
N THR A 10 -0.26 0.04 8.05
CA THR A 10 -1.69 0.00 7.76
C THR A 10 -2.42 -0.96 8.70
N TYR A 11 -1.82 -2.10 9.01
CA TYR A 11 -2.39 -3.06 9.95
C TYR A 11 -2.55 -2.49 11.35
N GLU A 12 -1.53 -1.87 11.90
CA GLU A 12 -1.60 -1.26 13.24
C GLU A 12 -2.60 -0.08 13.28
N LEU A 13 -2.67 0.72 12.20
CA LEU A 13 -3.67 1.78 12.09
C LEU A 13 -5.10 1.21 12.03
N MET A 14 -5.34 0.20 11.19
CA MET A 14 -6.65 -0.41 11.02
C MET A 14 -7.11 -1.10 12.31
N LYS A 15 -6.19 -1.77 13.02
CA LYS A 15 -6.41 -2.35 14.33
C LYS A 15 -6.87 -1.33 15.36
N SER A 16 -6.21 -0.18 15.42
CA SER A 16 -6.61 0.91 16.31
C SER A 16 -8.02 1.43 15.96
N LEU A 17 -8.33 1.62 14.68
CA LEU A 17 -9.62 2.16 14.24
C LEU A 17 -10.78 1.19 14.48
N LEU A 18 -10.59 -0.11 14.21
CA LEU A 18 -11.63 -1.13 14.38
C LEU A 18 -11.89 -1.48 15.85
N SER A 19 -10.90 -1.26 16.71
CA SER A 19 -11.00 -1.48 18.17
C SER A 19 -11.58 -0.27 18.93
N ALA A 20 -11.67 0.90 18.29
CA ALA A 20 -12.19 2.11 18.92
C ALA A 20 -13.73 2.08 19.04
N SER A 21 -14.24 2.66 20.12
CA SER A 21 -15.67 2.94 20.32
C SER A 21 -15.87 4.44 20.58
N PRO A 22 -16.68 5.15 19.78
CA PRO A 22 -17.34 4.71 18.54
C PRO A 22 -16.33 4.51 17.38
N ARG A 23 -16.68 3.63 16.42
CA ARG A 23 -15.87 3.39 15.22
C ARG A 23 -15.94 4.59 14.27
N ASP A 24 -14.78 5.04 13.80
CA ASP A 24 -14.68 6.10 12.78
C ASP A 24 -14.74 5.47 11.38
N GLU A 25 -15.96 5.20 10.91
CA GLU A 25 -16.21 4.52 9.63
C GLU A 25 -15.59 5.23 8.44
N ARG A 26 -15.62 6.57 8.43
CA ARG A 26 -15.03 7.36 7.36
C ARG A 26 -13.53 7.12 7.28
N ARG A 27 -12.85 7.15 8.43
CA ARG A 27 -11.41 6.94 8.49
C ARG A 27 -11.02 5.49 8.16
N ILE A 28 -11.84 4.51 8.54
CA ILE A 28 -11.68 3.12 8.12
C ILE A 28 -11.72 3.01 6.59
N HIS A 29 -12.70 3.65 5.95
CA HIS A 29 -12.82 3.63 4.49
C HIS A 29 -11.65 4.33 3.81
N ASP A 30 -11.21 5.48 4.31
CA ASP A 30 -10.08 6.22 3.75
C ASP A 30 -8.78 5.39 3.80
N VAL A 31 -8.52 4.69 4.91
CA VAL A 31 -7.34 3.81 5.06
C VAL A 31 -7.42 2.60 4.13
N LEU A 32 -8.58 1.94 4.05
CA LEU A 32 -8.76 0.81 3.13
C LEU A 32 -8.59 1.23 1.67
N GLN A 33 -9.13 2.39 1.32
CA GLN A 33 -9.05 2.97 -0.02
C GLN A 33 -7.59 3.29 -0.40
N ASP A 34 -6.83 3.91 0.49
CA ASP A 34 -5.42 4.24 0.26
C ASP A 34 -4.57 2.97 0.09
N LEU A 35 -4.76 1.98 0.96
CA LEU A 35 -4.10 0.68 0.85
C LEU A 35 -4.39 -0.01 -0.49
N CYS A 36 -5.67 -0.04 -0.90
CA CYS A 36 -6.08 -0.66 -2.14
C CYS A 36 -5.39 -0.01 -3.34
N VAL A 37 -5.39 1.33 -3.41
CA VAL A 37 -4.70 2.08 -4.47
C VAL A 37 -3.21 1.81 -4.47
N GLN A 38 -2.54 1.84 -3.31
CA GLN A 38 -1.09 1.62 -3.23
C GLN A 38 -0.67 0.20 -3.62
N LEU A 39 -1.48 -0.81 -3.31
CA LEU A 39 -1.16 -2.21 -3.60
C LEU A 39 -1.56 -2.64 -5.02
N THR A 40 -2.70 -2.16 -5.52
CA THR A 40 -3.35 -2.68 -6.73
C THR A 40 -3.54 -1.65 -7.83
N GLY A 41 -3.43 -0.35 -7.54
CA GLY A 41 -3.70 0.74 -8.48
C GLY A 41 -5.19 0.99 -8.75
N ARG A 42 -6.11 0.31 -8.04
CA ARG A 42 -7.56 0.52 -8.15
C ARG A 42 -8.17 1.04 -6.85
N ASN A 43 -9.41 1.51 -6.95
CA ASN A 43 -10.19 1.88 -5.79
C ASN A 43 -10.77 0.66 -5.08
N SER A 44 -10.99 0.80 -3.77
CA SER A 44 -11.79 -0.14 -3.00
C SER A 44 -13.25 -0.07 -3.45
N THR A 45 -13.92 -1.21 -3.47
CA THR A 45 -15.32 -1.35 -3.81
C THR A 45 -16.19 -1.18 -2.57
N ALA A 46 -17.45 -0.79 -2.77
CA ALA A 46 -18.43 -0.73 -1.67
C ALA A 46 -18.61 -2.09 -0.97
N CYS A 47 -18.45 -3.20 -1.70
CA CYS A 47 -18.52 -4.55 -1.14
C CYS A 47 -17.36 -4.83 -0.17
N GLU A 48 -16.13 -4.47 -0.54
CA GLU A 48 -14.95 -4.63 0.32
C GLU A 48 -15.05 -3.77 1.59
N GLN A 49 -15.57 -2.55 1.46
CA GLN A 49 -15.82 -1.67 2.61
C GLN A 49 -16.88 -2.28 3.55
N GLN A 50 -18.00 -2.78 3.02
CA GLN A 50 -19.03 -3.46 3.82
C GLN A 50 -18.51 -4.75 4.47
N TYR A 51 -17.69 -5.51 3.75
CA TYR A 51 -17.08 -6.75 4.24
C TYR A 51 -16.23 -6.48 5.48
N LEU A 52 -15.37 -5.44 5.42
CA LEU A 52 -14.56 -4.98 6.53
C LEU A 52 -15.40 -4.57 7.76
N GLN A 53 -16.52 -3.88 7.55
CA GLN A 53 -17.41 -3.45 8.65
C GLN A 53 -18.03 -4.65 9.40
N SER A 54 -18.28 -5.75 8.69
CA SER A 54 -19.04 -6.90 9.20
C SER A 54 -18.25 -7.82 10.13
N GLY A 55 -16.93 -7.95 9.95
CA GLY A 55 -16.11 -8.78 10.85
C GLY A 55 -14.79 -8.16 11.33
N GLY A 56 -14.44 -6.95 10.88
CA GLY A 56 -13.33 -6.20 11.44
C GLY A 56 -11.96 -6.74 11.03
N LEU A 57 -11.10 -7.03 12.01
CA LEU A 57 -9.67 -7.24 11.75
C LEU A 57 -9.37 -8.50 10.93
N VAL A 58 -10.19 -9.54 11.10
CA VAL A 58 -10.01 -10.82 10.39
C VAL A 58 -10.25 -10.62 8.90
N GLU A 59 -11.29 -9.88 8.56
CA GLU A 59 -11.68 -9.55 7.18
C GLU A 59 -10.69 -8.57 6.57
N PHE A 60 -10.11 -7.67 7.37
CA PHE A 60 -8.98 -6.85 6.94
C PHE A 60 -7.78 -7.69 6.50
N ASP A 61 -7.41 -8.71 7.29
CA ASP A 61 -6.32 -9.63 6.93
C ASP A 61 -6.58 -10.37 5.62
N VAL A 62 -7.83 -10.79 5.38
CA VAL A 62 -8.23 -11.43 4.12
C VAL A 62 -8.11 -10.46 2.94
N LEU A 63 -8.59 -9.23 3.09
CA LEU A 63 -8.51 -8.19 2.05
C LEU A 63 -7.05 -7.84 1.72
N LEU A 64 -6.20 -7.66 2.73
CA LEU A 64 -4.78 -7.36 2.57
C LEU A 64 -4.07 -8.46 1.76
N HIS A 65 -4.32 -9.74 2.09
CA HIS A 65 -3.78 -10.86 1.32
C HIS A 65 -4.29 -10.87 -0.12
N GLY A 66 -5.57 -10.55 -0.35
CA GLY A 66 -6.15 -10.42 -1.69
C GLY A 66 -5.42 -9.35 -2.52
N TYR A 67 -5.21 -8.16 -1.96
CA TYR A 67 -4.50 -7.08 -2.64
C TYR A 67 -3.04 -7.43 -2.96
N LEU A 68 -2.35 -8.09 -2.04
CA LEU A 68 -0.98 -8.56 -2.27
C LEU A 68 -0.92 -9.63 -3.38
N HIS A 69 -1.95 -10.46 -3.50
CA HIS A 69 -2.03 -11.45 -4.58
C HIS A 69 -2.28 -10.81 -5.94
N GLU A 70 -3.23 -9.85 -6.04
CA GLU A 70 -3.46 -9.07 -7.27
C GLU A 70 -2.16 -8.40 -7.74
N ARG A 71 -1.39 -7.87 -6.78
CA ARG A 71 -0.08 -7.29 -7.05
C ARG A 71 0.93 -8.31 -7.58
N ARG A 72 0.94 -9.53 -7.03
CA ARG A 72 1.85 -10.60 -7.48
C ARG A 72 1.61 -10.99 -8.94
N ASP A 73 0.37 -10.93 -9.42
CA ASP A 73 0.06 -11.15 -10.84
C ASP A 73 0.65 -10.07 -11.75
N LEU A 74 0.85 -8.84 -11.25
CA LEU A 74 1.60 -7.78 -11.95
C LEU A 74 3.13 -8.05 -12.00
N PHE A 75 3.64 -8.99 -11.20
CA PHE A 75 5.06 -9.30 -11.04
C PHE A 75 5.49 -10.67 -11.61
N ARG A 76 4.74 -11.27 -12.53
CA ARG A 76 5.25 -12.46 -13.26
C ARG A 76 6.56 -12.14 -14.01
N PRO A 77 7.51 -13.09 -14.07
CA PRO A 77 8.90 -12.85 -13.74
C PRO A 77 9.67 -12.17 -14.87
N ALA A 78 10.10 -10.94 -14.63
CA ALA A 78 11.44 -10.52 -15.01
C ALA A 78 12.20 -10.27 -13.71
N GLU A 79 13.36 -10.89 -13.59
CA GLU A 79 14.14 -11.04 -12.37
C GLU A 79 14.36 -9.71 -11.62
N GLN A 80 14.28 -9.77 -10.28
CA GLN A 80 14.90 -8.81 -9.36
C GLN A 80 14.64 -7.33 -9.64
N GLN A 81 13.39 -6.88 -9.63
CA GLN A 81 13.13 -5.45 -9.61
C GLN A 81 12.79 -4.98 -8.20
N SER A 82 13.69 -4.16 -7.64
CA SER A 82 13.39 -3.18 -6.61
C SER A 82 12.02 -2.58 -6.93
N ILE A 83 11.02 -2.86 -6.09
CA ILE A 83 9.67 -2.33 -6.26
C ILE A 83 9.75 -0.82 -6.11
N THR A 84 9.87 -0.10 -7.22
CA THR A 84 9.76 1.34 -7.25
C THR A 84 8.28 1.69 -7.09
N PRO A 85 7.89 2.49 -6.10
CA PRO A 85 6.50 2.88 -5.94
C PRO A 85 6.04 3.71 -7.16
N PRO A 86 4.75 3.59 -7.57
CA PRO A 86 4.21 4.35 -8.68
C PRO A 86 4.35 5.87 -8.47
N GLU A 87 4.41 6.63 -9.57
CA GLU A 87 4.45 8.10 -9.53
C GLU A 87 3.25 8.65 -8.72
N GLY A 88 3.55 9.56 -7.78
CA GLY A 88 2.54 10.20 -6.92
C GLY A 88 2.32 9.50 -5.57
N VAL A 89 2.97 8.37 -5.29
CA VAL A 89 2.91 7.73 -3.97
C VAL A 89 3.58 8.61 -2.92
N VAL A 90 2.85 8.88 -1.84
CA VAL A 90 3.37 9.57 -0.65
C VAL A 90 3.70 8.52 0.41
N ARG A 91 4.87 8.65 1.05
CA ARG A 91 5.23 7.87 2.23
C ARG A 91 5.07 8.72 3.49
N GLN A 92 4.62 8.11 4.57
CA GLN A 92 4.61 8.78 5.87
C GLN A 92 6.00 8.75 6.49
N VAL A 93 6.56 9.93 6.81
CA VAL A 93 7.83 10.07 7.54
C VAL A 93 7.54 10.82 8.83
N GLY A 94 7.44 10.08 9.93
CA GLY A 94 6.96 10.63 11.20
C GLY A 94 5.47 11.02 11.10
N ARG A 95 5.14 12.30 11.33
CA ARG A 95 3.75 12.84 11.23
C ARG A 95 3.46 13.57 9.91
N GLN A 96 4.34 13.47 8.92
CA GLN A 96 4.18 14.17 7.64
C GLN A 96 4.16 13.19 6.47
N LEU A 97 3.24 13.40 5.54
CA LEU A 97 3.20 12.71 4.25
C LEU A 97 4.20 13.40 3.30
N LYS A 98 5.17 12.64 2.79
CA LYS A 98 6.19 13.13 1.86
C LYS A 98 6.12 12.34 0.55
N PRO A 99 6.17 12.99 -0.63
CA PRO A 99 6.27 12.30 -1.91
C PRO A 99 7.47 11.36 -1.93
N VAL A 100 7.29 10.13 -2.40
CA VAL A 100 8.41 9.23 -2.69
C VAL A 100 9.03 9.69 -4.00
N MET A 101 10.12 10.45 -3.92
CA MET A 101 10.89 10.83 -5.10
C MET A 101 11.47 9.56 -5.71
N LEU A 102 11.04 9.21 -6.92
CA LEU A 102 11.69 8.23 -7.76
C LEU A 102 13.13 8.72 -7.96
N GLY A 103 14.11 8.02 -7.39
CA GLY A 103 15.50 8.29 -7.70
C GLY A 103 15.67 8.17 -9.20
N SER A 104 15.96 9.28 -9.89
CA SER A 104 16.37 9.28 -11.28
C SER A 104 17.65 8.44 -11.40
N ALA A 105 17.49 7.16 -11.73
CA ALA A 105 18.55 6.38 -12.33
C ALA A 105 18.69 6.81 -13.79
N LEU A 106 19.11 8.05 -14.01
CA LEU A 106 19.77 8.43 -15.24
C LEU A 106 21.22 7.97 -15.10
N GLY A 107 21.49 6.78 -15.64
CA GLY A 107 22.82 6.44 -16.07
C GLY A 107 23.13 7.22 -17.33
N GLU A 108 24.15 8.07 -17.29
CA GLU A 108 24.90 8.47 -18.47
C GLU A 108 26.40 8.51 -18.13
N ASP A 109 27.14 7.77 -18.95
CA ASP A 109 28.55 7.91 -19.31
C ASP A 109 29.68 7.70 -18.28
N GLN A 110 30.21 6.48 -18.28
CA GLN A 110 31.66 6.25 -18.25
C GLN A 110 32.04 5.11 -19.21
N VAL A 111 32.00 5.41 -20.51
CA VAL A 111 32.84 4.72 -21.48
C VAL A 111 34.14 5.52 -21.60
N ALA A 112 35.18 5.08 -20.90
CA ALA A 112 36.55 5.48 -21.19
C ALA A 112 37.36 4.19 -21.46
N ASN A 113 37.24 3.71 -22.70
CA ASN A 113 38.26 2.87 -23.32
C ASN A 113 39.14 3.81 -24.15
N PHE A 114 40.37 4.07 -23.70
CA PHE A 114 41.57 4.23 -24.51
C PHE A 114 42.80 3.97 -23.63
#